data_AF-A0A1B8DBZ0-F1
#
_entry.id   AF-A0A1B8DBZ0-F1
#
_cell.length_a   1.000
_cell.length_b   1.000
_cell.length_c   1.000
_cell.angle_alpha   90.00
_cell.angle_beta   90.00
_cell.angle_gamma   90.00
#
_symmetry.space_group_name_H-M   'P 1'
#
loop_
_entity.id
_entity.type
_entity.pdbx_description
1 polymer ?
#
loop_
_entity_poly.entity_id
_entity_poly.type
_entity_poly.pdbx_seq_one_letter_code
_entity_poly.pdbx_strand_id
1 'polypeptide(L)'
;MRIACLQFAPQLGDVDQNLNRADAVLSKANPKNIDLLVLPELAFSGYNFKSLKDIAPFLEPTAAGISSLWARTTALKYDCVVTVGYPEKVDITPKWPASPEYYSSAITVNKEGETIANYRKSFLYYTDETWALEGPDGFYDGVVEGLGNVAMGICMDLNPYKFEAPWSAWEFAYHILHRQANIAIIAMAWVTREDARSYSRTPKEPDMETLAYWVARLEPLIRCEDDGEIIIVLANRTGVEGDAVYAGTSAVLGIQSGEVKLYGVLGRGERELLVVDTSNRPQAKLVSDPSIPARTRGPAGPLSGGTSMLGEHRNESCDSRASKGIQSSFAPLIEPEDIQPSIDEILAGGISMSPACTWTGAEFFEPCYGYHFRQ
;
A
#
# COMPACT_ATOMS: atom_id res chain seq x y z
N MET A 1 -12.85 -17.38 -2.33
CA MET A 1 -12.36 -16.54 -3.44
C MET A 1 -10.84 -16.56 -3.40
N ARG A 2 -10.18 -16.72 -4.55
CA ARG A 2 -8.73 -16.67 -4.67
C ARG A 2 -8.28 -15.29 -5.11
N ILE A 3 -7.57 -14.61 -4.23
CA ILE A 3 -7.18 -13.21 -4.40
C ILE A 3 -5.67 -13.15 -4.51
N ALA A 4 -5.19 -12.40 -5.50
CA ALA A 4 -3.78 -12.15 -5.73
C ALA A 4 -3.45 -10.66 -5.59
N CYS A 5 -2.39 -10.35 -4.83
CA CYS A 5 -1.83 -9.00 -4.75
C CYS A 5 -0.40 -9.02 -5.30
N LEU A 6 -0.13 -8.23 -6.34
CA LEU A 6 1.19 -8.14 -6.93
C LEU A 6 1.98 -7.03 -6.23
N GLN A 7 2.89 -7.40 -5.33
CA GLN A 7 3.78 -6.46 -4.69
C GLN A 7 5.12 -6.41 -5.45
N PHE A 8 5.50 -5.23 -5.92
CA PHE A 8 6.78 -5.02 -6.57
C PHE A 8 7.28 -3.59 -6.38
N ALA A 9 8.51 -3.34 -6.82
CA ALA A 9 9.15 -2.04 -6.75
C ALA A 9 9.24 -1.41 -8.15
N PRO A 10 8.19 -0.73 -8.63
CA PRO A 10 8.31 0.05 -9.84
C PRO A 10 9.38 1.14 -9.68
N GLN A 11 9.92 1.61 -10.79
CA GLN A 11 10.90 2.68 -10.86
C GLN A 11 10.30 3.86 -11.62
N LEU A 12 10.48 5.07 -11.08
CA LEU A 12 9.90 6.30 -11.61
C LEU A 12 10.25 6.49 -13.08
N GLY A 13 9.23 6.56 -13.94
CA GLY A 13 9.33 6.78 -15.38
C GLY A 13 9.83 5.61 -16.24
N ASP A 14 10.15 4.46 -15.64
CA ASP A 14 10.71 3.29 -16.33
C ASP A 14 9.62 2.28 -16.74
N VAL A 15 8.64 2.74 -17.53
CA VAL A 15 7.40 2.02 -17.84
C VAL A 15 7.64 0.61 -18.38
N ASP A 16 8.47 0.48 -19.41
CA ASP A 16 8.76 -0.81 -20.05
C ASP A 16 9.34 -1.83 -19.07
N GLN A 17 10.27 -1.41 -18.22
CA GLN A 17 10.86 -2.32 -17.24
C GLN A 17 9.93 -2.57 -16.06
N ASN A 18 9.04 -1.64 -15.71
CA ASN A 18 8.03 -1.89 -14.68
C ASN A 18 7.03 -2.95 -15.12
N LEU A 19 6.61 -2.93 -16.39
CA LEU A 19 5.82 -4.00 -17.00
C LEU A 19 6.58 -5.34 -16.93
N ASN A 20 7.85 -5.36 -17.37
CA ASN A 20 8.69 -6.56 -17.30
C ASN A 20 8.87 -7.09 -15.87
N ARG A 21 8.98 -6.20 -14.87
CA ARG A 21 9.10 -6.58 -13.44
C ARG A 21 7.80 -7.23 -12.95
N ALA A 22 6.65 -6.66 -13.28
CA ALA A 22 5.36 -7.26 -12.95
C ALA A 22 5.17 -8.63 -13.62
N ASP A 23 5.48 -8.73 -14.91
CA ASP A 23 5.43 -9.98 -15.67
C ASP A 23 6.37 -11.05 -15.11
N ALA A 24 7.57 -10.66 -14.65
CA ALA A 24 8.52 -11.56 -14.02
C ALA A 24 7.96 -12.12 -12.68
N VAL A 25 7.31 -11.27 -11.87
CA VAL A 25 6.66 -11.70 -10.63
C VAL A 25 5.53 -12.69 -10.93
N LEU A 26 4.64 -12.38 -11.87
CA LEU A 26 3.55 -13.28 -12.28
C LEU A 26 4.05 -14.59 -12.89
N SER A 27 5.11 -14.52 -13.71
CA SER A 27 5.68 -15.70 -14.35
C SER A 27 6.37 -16.62 -13.34
N LYS A 28 7.08 -16.05 -12.36
CA LYS A 28 7.69 -16.80 -11.24
C LYS A 28 6.63 -17.50 -10.40
N ALA A 29 5.56 -16.80 -10.04
CA ALA A 29 4.49 -17.35 -9.21
C ALA A 29 3.59 -18.34 -9.97
N ASN A 30 3.43 -18.16 -11.29
CA ASN A 30 2.58 -18.96 -12.17
C ASN A 30 1.20 -19.27 -11.55
N PRO A 31 0.44 -18.24 -11.13
CA PRO A 31 -0.81 -18.43 -10.40
C PRO A 31 -1.82 -19.21 -11.26
N LYS A 32 -2.67 -19.98 -10.57
CA LYS A 32 -3.75 -20.77 -11.18
C LYS A 32 -5.05 -20.51 -10.44
N ASN A 33 -6.13 -20.36 -11.22
CA ASN A 33 -7.49 -20.19 -10.74
C ASN A 33 -7.58 -19.02 -9.75
N ILE A 34 -7.04 -17.87 -10.10
CA ILE A 34 -7.23 -16.65 -9.30
C ILE A 34 -8.52 -15.98 -9.77
N ASP A 35 -9.32 -15.48 -8.84
CA ASP A 35 -10.57 -14.78 -9.16
C ASP A 35 -10.30 -13.28 -9.36
N LEU A 36 -9.36 -12.73 -8.59
CA LEU A 36 -8.98 -11.31 -8.58
C LEU A 36 -7.46 -11.14 -8.49
N LEU A 37 -6.90 -10.27 -9.33
CA LEU A 37 -5.52 -9.78 -9.26
C LEU A 37 -5.52 -8.26 -9.07
N VAL A 38 -4.85 -7.78 -8.04
CA VAL A 38 -4.75 -6.34 -7.73
C VAL A 38 -3.29 -5.89 -7.80
N LEU A 39 -3.05 -4.82 -8.54
CA LEU A 39 -1.77 -4.14 -8.64
C LEU A 39 -1.78 -2.82 -7.84
N PRO A 40 -0.59 -2.30 -7.46
CA PRO A 40 -0.47 -1.06 -6.70
C PRO A 40 -0.92 0.19 -7.45
N GLU A 41 -0.98 1.31 -6.71
CA GLU A 41 -1.17 2.65 -7.27
C GLU A 41 -0.02 3.00 -8.24
N LEU A 42 -0.37 3.55 -9.40
CA LEU A 42 0.56 3.99 -10.45
C LEU A 42 1.60 2.89 -10.79
N ALA A 43 1.12 1.66 -10.96
CA ALA A 43 1.94 0.45 -10.99
C ALA A 43 3.07 0.52 -12.02
N PHE A 44 2.82 1.06 -13.21
CA PHE A 44 3.83 1.06 -14.28
C PHE A 44 4.58 2.38 -14.45
N SER A 45 4.11 3.49 -13.90
CA SER A 45 4.81 4.78 -14.00
C SER A 45 5.80 5.03 -12.86
N GLY A 46 5.65 4.35 -11.71
CA GLY A 46 6.18 4.86 -10.45
C GLY A 46 5.32 6.02 -9.93
N TYR A 47 5.62 6.56 -8.76
CA TYR A 47 4.66 7.41 -8.02
C TYR A 47 5.19 8.81 -7.69
N ASN A 48 6.44 8.93 -7.24
CA ASN A 48 6.98 10.18 -6.65
C ASN A 48 7.32 11.28 -7.69
N PHE A 49 6.35 11.64 -8.55
CA PHE A 49 6.43 12.77 -9.48
C PHE A 49 6.24 14.10 -8.74
N LYS A 50 7.06 15.10 -9.04
CA LYS A 50 7.07 16.37 -8.32
C LYS A 50 6.23 17.46 -8.98
N SER A 51 5.75 17.23 -10.20
CA SER A 51 4.95 18.19 -10.95
C SER A 51 4.21 17.54 -12.12
N LEU A 52 3.19 18.24 -12.63
CA LEU A 52 2.53 17.87 -13.88
C LEU A 52 3.52 17.67 -15.04
N LYS A 53 4.57 18.48 -15.13
CA LYS A 53 5.59 18.36 -16.20
C LYS A 53 6.32 17.02 -16.14
N ASP A 54 6.60 16.53 -14.93
CA ASP A 54 7.37 15.30 -14.73
C ASP A 54 6.55 14.05 -15.05
N ILE A 55 5.25 14.06 -14.71
CA ILE A 55 4.35 12.93 -15.00
C ILE A 55 3.78 12.96 -16.42
N ALA A 56 3.74 14.14 -17.08
CA ALA A 56 3.10 14.32 -18.39
C ALA A 56 3.45 13.27 -19.46
N PRO A 57 4.71 12.78 -19.58
CA PRO A 57 5.05 11.74 -20.55
C PRO A 57 4.44 10.37 -20.28
N PHE A 58 3.98 10.12 -19.05
CA PHE A 58 3.50 8.82 -18.58
C PHE A 58 1.99 8.76 -18.42
N LEU A 59 1.29 9.89 -18.58
CA LEU A 59 -0.17 9.95 -18.56
C LEU A 59 -0.77 9.13 -19.69
N GLU A 60 -1.80 8.35 -19.36
CA GLU A 60 -2.47 7.46 -20.28
C GLU A 60 -3.92 7.90 -20.53
N PRO A 61 -4.44 7.79 -21.75
CA PRO A 61 -5.86 8.03 -22.01
C PRO A 61 -6.73 7.08 -21.19
N THR A 62 -7.88 7.58 -20.72
CA THR A 62 -8.87 6.80 -19.95
C THR A 62 -9.11 5.43 -20.58
N ALA A 63 -8.78 4.37 -19.83
CA ALA A 63 -8.95 2.97 -20.19
C ALA A 63 -8.33 2.52 -21.54
N ALA A 64 -7.45 3.31 -22.17
CA ALA A 64 -6.92 3.02 -23.50
C ALA A 64 -5.38 3.07 -23.61
N GLY A 65 -4.66 3.19 -22.48
CA GLY A 65 -3.20 3.17 -22.44
C GLY A 65 -2.56 1.80 -22.24
N ILE A 66 -1.26 1.81 -21.93
CA ILE A 66 -0.46 0.59 -21.73
C ILE A 66 -0.90 -0.19 -20.50
N SER A 67 -1.32 0.49 -19.43
CA SER A 67 -1.85 -0.14 -18.21
C SER A 67 -3.13 -0.91 -18.51
N SER A 68 -4.03 -0.36 -19.34
CA SER A 68 -5.27 -1.05 -19.71
C SER A 68 -5.04 -2.21 -20.67
N LEU A 69 -4.09 -2.05 -21.61
CA LEU A 69 -3.66 -3.14 -22.48
C LEU A 69 -3.08 -4.30 -21.66
N TRP A 70 -2.17 -4.01 -20.73
CA TRP A 70 -1.57 -5.01 -19.85
C TRP A 70 -2.62 -5.70 -18.97
N ALA A 71 -3.53 -4.94 -18.38
CA ALA A 71 -4.62 -5.48 -17.56
C ALA A 71 -5.50 -6.44 -18.35
N ARG A 72 -5.90 -6.07 -19.58
CA ARG A 72 -6.68 -6.92 -20.48
C ARG A 72 -5.94 -8.21 -20.86
N THR A 73 -4.68 -8.10 -21.28
CA THR A 73 -3.89 -9.28 -21.65
C THR A 73 -3.72 -10.22 -20.45
N THR A 74 -3.52 -9.67 -19.26
CA THR A 74 -3.36 -10.45 -18.02
C THR A 74 -4.68 -11.10 -17.59
N ALA A 75 -5.79 -10.38 -17.66
CA ALA A 75 -7.13 -10.89 -17.34
C ALA A 75 -7.49 -12.09 -18.22
N LEU A 76 -7.30 -11.98 -19.54
CA LEU A 76 -7.52 -13.07 -20.50
C LEU A 76 -6.58 -14.27 -20.26
N LYS A 77 -5.31 -14.00 -19.91
CA LYS A 77 -4.30 -15.04 -19.69
C LYS A 77 -4.58 -15.89 -18.45
N TYR A 78 -5.05 -15.25 -17.37
CA TYR A 78 -5.28 -15.90 -16.08
C TYR A 78 -6.74 -16.17 -15.78
N ASP A 79 -7.66 -15.81 -16.68
CA ASP A 79 -9.12 -15.96 -16.57
C ASP A 79 -9.65 -15.34 -15.27
N CYS A 80 -9.30 -14.08 -15.03
CA CYS A 80 -9.56 -13.41 -13.75
C CYS A 80 -9.88 -11.93 -13.90
N VAL A 81 -10.44 -11.32 -12.85
CA VAL A 81 -10.59 -9.86 -12.75
C VAL A 81 -9.23 -9.25 -12.41
N VAL A 82 -8.85 -8.17 -13.09
CA VAL A 82 -7.58 -7.46 -12.86
C VAL A 82 -7.85 -5.99 -12.55
N THR A 83 -7.31 -5.48 -11.44
CA THR A 83 -7.34 -4.05 -11.08
C THR A 83 -5.92 -3.48 -11.10
N VAL A 84 -5.70 -2.36 -11.81
CA VAL A 84 -4.38 -1.72 -11.96
C VAL A 84 -4.47 -0.21 -11.76
N GLY A 85 -3.61 0.33 -10.88
CA GLY A 85 -3.43 1.77 -10.72
C GLY A 85 -2.59 2.39 -11.84
N TYR A 86 -3.02 3.53 -12.39
CA TYR A 86 -2.36 4.22 -13.50
C TYR A 86 -2.61 5.74 -13.48
N PRO A 87 -1.72 6.55 -14.08
CA PRO A 87 -1.93 8.00 -14.21
C PRO A 87 -2.81 8.29 -15.44
N GLU A 88 -4.03 8.76 -15.21
CA GLU A 88 -5.05 9.00 -16.24
C GLU A 88 -4.98 10.43 -16.79
N LYS A 89 -5.21 10.58 -18.10
CA LYS A 89 -5.53 11.83 -18.77
C LYS A 89 -6.87 11.73 -19.50
N VAL A 90 -7.72 12.74 -19.31
CA VAL A 90 -8.99 12.89 -20.02
C VAL A 90 -9.06 14.24 -20.72
N ASP A 91 -9.45 14.25 -21.99
CA ASP A 91 -9.76 15.48 -22.72
C ASP A 91 -11.26 15.79 -22.53
N ILE A 92 -11.60 16.63 -21.55
CA ILE A 92 -13.00 17.00 -21.23
C ILE A 92 -13.74 17.72 -22.37
N THR A 93 -13.02 18.33 -23.30
CA THR A 93 -13.63 18.97 -24.47
C THR A 93 -12.98 18.51 -25.77
N PRO A 94 -13.75 17.98 -26.75
CA PRO A 94 -13.21 17.69 -28.08
C PRO A 94 -12.93 18.96 -28.91
N LYS A 95 -13.27 20.14 -28.37
CA LYS A 95 -13.02 21.45 -29.00
C LYS A 95 -11.68 22.03 -28.54
N TRP A 96 -10.91 22.52 -29.50
CA TRP A 96 -9.60 23.14 -29.24
C TRP A 96 -9.71 24.63 -28.83
N PRO A 97 -8.90 25.09 -27.85
CA PRO A 97 -7.92 24.32 -27.08
C PRO A 97 -8.58 23.44 -26.01
N ALA A 98 -8.20 22.16 -25.97
CA ALA A 98 -8.65 21.25 -24.92
C ALA A 98 -7.98 21.63 -23.59
N SER A 99 -8.74 21.55 -22.50
CA SER A 99 -8.22 21.68 -21.14
C SER A 99 -8.22 20.29 -20.51
N PRO A 100 -7.20 19.44 -20.74
CA PRO A 100 -7.20 18.09 -20.20
C PRO A 100 -7.20 18.09 -18.67
N GLU A 101 -7.85 17.10 -18.10
CA GLU A 101 -7.80 16.80 -16.67
C GLU A 101 -6.96 15.54 -16.44
N TYR A 102 -6.40 15.41 -15.24
CA TYR A 102 -5.47 14.34 -14.88
C TYR A 102 -5.86 13.75 -13.53
N TYR A 103 -5.73 12.44 -13.39
CA TYR A 103 -6.18 11.72 -12.20
C TYR A 103 -5.22 10.58 -11.84
N SER A 104 -5.09 10.29 -10.54
CA SER A 104 -4.60 8.99 -10.07
C SER A 104 -5.79 8.03 -10.13
N SER A 105 -5.71 7.00 -10.95
CA SER A 105 -6.86 6.16 -11.27
C SER A 105 -6.56 4.67 -11.12
N ALA A 106 -7.60 3.87 -10.96
CA ALA A 106 -7.55 2.42 -10.98
C ALA A 106 -8.55 1.88 -12.00
N ILE A 107 -8.04 1.17 -13.01
CA ILE A 107 -8.85 0.48 -14.01
C ILE A 107 -9.10 -0.96 -13.54
N THR A 108 -10.34 -1.44 -13.70
CA THR A 108 -10.71 -2.86 -13.51
C THR A 108 -11.17 -3.50 -14.81
N VAL A 109 -10.61 -4.65 -15.14
CA VAL A 109 -10.90 -5.45 -16.34
C VAL A 109 -11.41 -6.83 -15.94
N ASN A 110 -12.50 -7.31 -16.55
CA ASN A 110 -13.03 -8.66 -16.31
C ASN A 110 -12.24 -9.72 -17.08
N LYS A 111 -12.57 -10.99 -16.82
CA LYS A 111 -11.92 -12.16 -17.45
C LYS A 111 -12.14 -12.23 -18.97
N GLU A 112 -13.18 -11.59 -19.50
CA GLU A 112 -13.45 -11.42 -20.93
C GLU A 112 -12.58 -10.33 -21.59
N GLY A 113 -11.81 -9.57 -20.79
CA GLY A 113 -10.94 -8.51 -21.27
C GLY A 113 -11.64 -7.16 -21.47
N GLU A 114 -12.84 -7.00 -20.93
CA GLU A 114 -13.65 -5.77 -20.97
C GLU A 114 -13.36 -4.90 -19.75
N THR A 115 -13.23 -3.59 -19.96
CA THR A 115 -13.13 -2.63 -18.86
C THR A 115 -14.49 -2.48 -18.19
N ILE A 116 -14.58 -2.89 -16.93
CA ILE A 116 -15.82 -2.88 -16.15
C ILE A 116 -15.87 -1.76 -15.10
N ALA A 117 -14.72 -1.16 -14.77
CA ALA A 117 -14.65 0.02 -13.90
C ALA A 117 -13.42 0.88 -14.18
N ASN A 118 -13.55 2.19 -13.90
CA ASN A 118 -12.44 3.14 -13.82
C ASN A 118 -12.69 4.06 -12.62
N TYR A 119 -11.96 3.84 -11.54
CA TYR A 119 -12.03 4.65 -10.33
C TYR A 119 -10.95 5.75 -10.35
N ARG A 120 -11.27 6.94 -9.86
CA ARG A 120 -10.35 8.08 -9.69
C ARG A 120 -10.23 8.38 -8.20
N LYS A 121 -9.00 8.47 -7.71
CA LYS A 121 -8.66 8.72 -6.31
C LYS A 121 -9.45 9.91 -5.76
N SER A 122 -10.15 9.71 -4.64
CA SER A 122 -11.03 10.73 -4.08
C SER A 122 -10.25 11.72 -3.24
N PHE A 123 -9.31 11.24 -2.42
CA PHE A 123 -8.50 12.03 -1.51
C PHE A 123 -7.05 12.03 -1.99
N LEU A 124 -6.54 13.20 -2.36
CA LEU A 124 -5.17 13.35 -2.84
C LEU A 124 -4.16 13.39 -1.69
N TYR A 125 -3.01 12.77 -1.90
CA TYR A 125 -1.82 13.04 -1.10
C TYR A 125 -1.07 14.23 -1.70
N TYR A 126 -0.21 14.90 -0.93
CA TYR A 126 0.50 16.10 -1.39
C TYR A 126 1.28 15.88 -2.70
N THR A 127 1.76 14.65 -2.96
CA THR A 127 2.44 14.29 -4.22
C THR A 127 1.46 14.36 -5.39
N ASP A 128 0.23 13.88 -5.20
CA ASP A 128 -0.81 13.87 -6.22
C ASP A 128 -1.31 15.29 -6.52
N GLU A 129 -1.44 16.14 -5.49
CA GLU A 129 -1.90 17.53 -5.62
C GLU A 129 -1.04 18.38 -6.59
N THR A 130 0.19 17.96 -6.87
CA THR A 130 1.09 18.66 -7.82
C THR A 130 0.74 18.44 -9.29
N TRP A 131 -0.12 17.47 -9.61
CA TRP A 131 -0.42 17.07 -10.98
C TRP A 131 -1.84 16.55 -11.25
N ALA A 132 -2.55 16.05 -10.24
CA ALA A 132 -3.86 15.41 -10.36
C ALA A 132 -5.00 16.26 -9.76
N LEU A 133 -6.22 15.95 -10.18
CA LEU A 133 -7.46 16.40 -9.57
C LEU A 133 -8.08 15.25 -8.74
N GLU A 134 -8.91 15.61 -7.76
CA GLU A 134 -9.76 14.66 -7.03
C GLU A 134 -10.82 14.07 -7.97
N GLY A 135 -11.12 12.77 -7.82
CA GLY A 135 -12.20 12.11 -8.54
C GLY A 135 -13.56 12.78 -8.25
N PRO A 136 -14.33 13.20 -9.27
CA PRO A 136 -15.56 13.97 -9.05
C PRO A 136 -16.71 13.14 -8.47
N ASP A 137 -16.63 11.81 -8.58
CA ASP A 137 -17.70 10.88 -8.21
C ASP A 137 -17.59 10.38 -6.76
N GLY A 138 -16.52 10.75 -6.04
CA GLY A 138 -16.20 10.20 -4.72
C GLY A 138 -15.73 8.75 -4.78
N PHE A 139 -15.78 8.04 -3.65
CA PHE A 139 -15.33 6.64 -3.57
C PHE A 139 -16.17 5.74 -4.47
N TYR A 140 -15.52 4.82 -5.19
CA TYR A 140 -16.22 3.92 -6.10
C TYR A 140 -17.05 2.88 -5.35
N ASP A 141 -18.22 2.56 -5.90
CA ASP A 141 -18.96 1.33 -5.61
C ASP A 141 -19.57 0.75 -6.90
N GLY A 142 -19.67 -0.58 -6.97
CA GLY A 142 -20.25 -1.27 -8.12
C GLY A 142 -20.34 -2.78 -7.93
N VAL A 143 -21.17 -3.44 -8.74
CA VAL A 143 -21.30 -4.91 -8.72
C VAL A 143 -20.36 -5.50 -9.76
N VAL A 144 -19.48 -6.41 -9.34
CA VAL A 144 -18.59 -7.15 -10.23
C VAL A 144 -18.96 -8.63 -10.18
N GLU A 145 -19.20 -9.23 -11.34
CA GLU A 145 -19.53 -10.65 -11.44
C GLU A 145 -18.43 -11.51 -10.80
N GLY A 146 -18.84 -12.41 -9.89
CA GLY A 146 -17.93 -13.27 -9.14
C GLY A 146 -17.32 -12.63 -7.88
N LEU A 147 -17.31 -11.30 -7.75
CA LEU A 147 -16.79 -10.60 -6.57
C LEU A 147 -17.90 -10.01 -5.67
N GLY A 148 -19.09 -9.75 -6.22
CA GLY A 148 -20.21 -9.15 -5.50
C GLY A 148 -20.15 -7.62 -5.52
N ASN A 149 -20.61 -6.98 -4.44
CA ASN A 149 -20.51 -5.54 -4.25
C ASN A 149 -19.05 -5.17 -3.94
N VAL A 150 -18.45 -4.36 -4.81
CA VAL A 150 -17.07 -3.91 -4.70
C VAL A 150 -17.04 -2.43 -4.32
N ALA A 151 -16.22 -2.08 -3.34
CA ALA A 151 -15.76 -0.71 -3.12
C ALA A 151 -14.28 -0.59 -3.53
N MET A 152 -13.88 0.56 -4.10
CA MET A 152 -12.46 0.81 -4.41
C MET A 152 -11.96 2.08 -3.75
N GLY A 153 -10.72 2.01 -3.27
CA GLY A 153 -9.94 3.14 -2.75
C GLY A 153 -8.52 3.10 -3.31
N ILE A 154 -7.84 4.24 -3.27
CA ILE A 154 -6.45 4.39 -3.65
C ILE A 154 -5.72 5.08 -2.49
N CYS A 155 -4.81 4.34 -1.84
CA CYS A 155 -3.89 4.85 -0.82
C CYS A 155 -4.53 5.83 0.19
N MET A 156 -4.34 7.13 -0.03
CA MET A 156 -4.81 8.25 0.80
C MET A 156 -6.33 8.28 1.01
N ASP A 157 -7.13 7.60 0.18
CA ASP A 157 -8.57 7.41 0.42
C ASP A 157 -8.88 6.77 1.78
N LEU A 158 -7.94 6.02 2.34
CA LEU A 158 -8.10 5.43 3.67
C LEU A 158 -7.95 6.46 4.80
N ASN A 159 -7.27 7.59 4.56
CA ASN A 159 -6.98 8.61 5.56
C ASN A 159 -8.13 9.61 5.75
N PRO A 160 -8.15 10.34 6.88
CA PRO A 160 -9.02 11.51 7.00
C PRO A 160 -8.71 12.51 5.88
N TYR A 161 -9.75 13.14 5.33
CA TYR A 161 -9.61 14.09 4.24
C TYR A 161 -8.55 15.16 4.54
N LYS A 162 -7.55 15.27 3.65
CA LYS A 162 -6.40 16.20 3.74
C LYS A 162 -5.57 16.09 5.02
N PHE A 163 -5.73 15.02 5.79
CA PHE A 163 -5.23 14.92 7.17
C PHE A 163 -5.79 16.00 8.12
N GLU A 164 -6.85 16.69 7.73
CA GLU A 164 -7.51 17.75 8.51
C GLU A 164 -8.83 17.28 9.12
N ALA A 165 -9.53 16.36 8.45
CA ALA A 165 -10.76 15.79 8.98
C ALA A 165 -10.51 15.01 10.28
N PRO A 166 -11.50 14.92 11.18
CA PRO A 166 -11.36 14.15 12.41
C PRO A 166 -10.98 12.70 12.15
N TRP A 167 -10.11 12.12 12.99
CA TRP A 167 -9.76 10.69 12.90
C TRP A 167 -10.99 9.77 12.86
N SER A 168 -12.03 10.08 13.64
CA SER A 168 -13.26 9.30 13.69
C SER A 168 -14.19 9.49 12.46
N ALA A 169 -13.80 10.26 11.45
CA ALA A 169 -14.61 10.46 10.25
C ALA A 169 -14.71 9.17 9.41
N TRP A 170 -13.63 8.36 9.38
CA TRP A 170 -13.56 7.04 8.72
C TRP A 170 -14.30 6.96 7.39
N GLU A 171 -14.07 7.94 6.52
CA GLU A 171 -14.91 8.24 5.37
C GLU A 171 -15.05 7.03 4.42
N PHE A 172 -13.92 6.40 4.09
CA PHE A 172 -13.92 5.22 3.22
C PHE A 172 -14.51 3.97 3.90
N ALA A 173 -14.28 3.77 5.20
CA ALA A 173 -14.87 2.64 5.92
C ALA A 173 -16.40 2.75 6.01
N TYR A 174 -16.93 3.94 6.24
CA TYR A 174 -18.38 4.16 6.16
C TYR A 174 -18.92 4.00 4.75
N HIS A 175 -18.18 4.39 3.72
CA HIS A 175 -18.56 4.11 2.33
C HIS A 175 -18.72 2.60 2.08
N ILE A 176 -17.76 1.78 2.51
CA ILE A 176 -17.82 0.30 2.43
C ILE A 176 -19.11 -0.23 3.08
N LEU A 177 -19.46 0.25 4.29
CA LEU A 177 -20.68 -0.16 4.99
C LEU A 177 -21.95 0.29 4.27
N HIS A 178 -22.04 1.58 3.92
CA HIS A 178 -23.23 2.16 3.31
C HIS A 178 -23.54 1.54 1.94
N ARG A 179 -22.51 1.09 1.24
CA ARG A 179 -22.63 0.40 -0.05
C ARG A 179 -22.75 -1.11 0.09
N GLN A 180 -22.71 -1.63 1.33
CA GLN A 180 -22.80 -3.06 1.63
C GLN A 180 -21.80 -3.87 0.78
N ALA A 181 -20.57 -3.36 0.69
CA ALA A 181 -19.53 -3.98 -0.12
C ALA A 181 -19.13 -5.33 0.49
N ASN A 182 -19.06 -6.37 -0.33
CA ASN A 182 -18.51 -7.67 0.03
C ASN A 182 -16.98 -7.66 0.03
N ILE A 183 -16.41 -6.80 -0.82
CA ILE A 183 -14.97 -6.66 -0.98
C ILE A 183 -14.59 -5.19 -1.17
N ALA A 184 -13.53 -4.77 -0.50
CA ALA A 184 -12.88 -3.47 -0.70
C ALA A 184 -11.49 -3.69 -1.30
N ILE A 185 -11.22 -3.08 -2.44
CA ILE A 185 -9.93 -3.14 -3.13
C ILE A 185 -9.22 -1.81 -2.95
N ILE A 186 -8.03 -1.84 -2.34
CA ILE A 186 -7.21 -0.65 -2.13
C ILE A 186 -5.85 -0.81 -2.81
N ALA A 187 -5.65 -0.08 -3.91
CA ALA A 187 -4.37 0.03 -4.60
C ALA A 187 -3.52 1.12 -3.95
N MET A 188 -2.26 0.86 -3.61
CA MET A 188 -1.50 1.76 -2.73
C MET A 188 -0.08 2.05 -3.20
N ALA A 189 0.35 3.29 -2.96
CA ALA A 189 1.75 3.70 -2.91
C ALA A 189 2.08 4.28 -1.52
N TRP A 190 1.80 3.49 -0.48
CA TRP A 190 1.89 3.91 0.91
C TRP A 190 3.33 3.91 1.42
N VAL A 191 3.74 5.03 2.02
CA VAL A 191 5.09 5.22 2.56
C VAL A 191 5.22 4.73 4.00
N THR A 192 6.40 4.20 4.36
CA THR A 192 6.74 3.92 5.76
C THR A 192 7.47 5.10 6.38
N ARG A 193 7.41 5.22 7.71
CA ARG A 193 8.19 6.21 8.48
C ARG A 193 9.64 5.78 8.67
N GLU A 194 9.98 4.53 8.34
CA GLU A 194 11.35 4.04 8.41
C GLU A 194 12.24 4.59 7.30
N ASP A 195 13.50 4.85 7.63
CA ASP A 195 14.51 5.17 6.63
C ASP A 195 14.89 3.94 5.80
N ALA A 196 15.38 4.16 4.57
CA ALA A 196 15.69 3.09 3.62
C ALA A 196 16.71 2.06 4.15
N ARG A 197 17.62 2.45 5.05
CA ARG A 197 18.62 1.55 5.62
C ARG A 197 17.98 0.63 6.65
N SER A 198 17.09 1.14 7.50
CA SER A 198 16.34 0.34 8.47
C SER A 198 15.40 -0.62 7.76
N TYR A 199 14.62 -0.10 6.81
CA TYR A 199 13.70 -0.86 5.97
C TYR A 199 14.36 -2.08 5.28
N SER A 200 15.57 -1.90 4.75
CA SER A 200 16.25 -2.95 3.98
C SER A 200 16.83 -4.09 4.83
N ARG A 201 16.80 -4.00 6.17
CA ARG A 201 17.39 -5.03 7.06
C ARG A 201 16.52 -6.26 7.20
N THR A 202 15.20 -6.09 7.18
CA THR A 202 14.22 -7.17 7.41
C THR A 202 13.18 -7.20 6.28
N PRO A 203 13.60 -7.42 5.01
CA PRO A 203 12.70 -7.29 3.86
C PRO A 203 11.55 -8.30 3.86
N LYS A 204 11.70 -9.43 4.56
CA LYS A 204 10.67 -10.47 4.70
C LYS A 204 9.68 -10.21 5.83
N GLU A 205 9.98 -9.26 6.71
CA GLU A 205 9.09 -8.91 7.81
C GLU A 205 8.09 -7.85 7.33
N PRO A 206 6.79 -8.03 7.55
CA PRO A 206 5.81 -6.98 7.26
C PRO A 206 6.06 -5.74 8.12
N ASP A 207 5.64 -4.58 7.63
CA ASP A 207 5.53 -3.35 8.40
C ASP A 207 4.23 -3.40 9.22
N MET A 208 4.33 -3.96 10.43
CA MET A 208 3.17 -4.17 11.30
C MET A 208 2.58 -2.86 11.84
N GLU A 209 3.37 -1.79 11.94
CA GLU A 209 2.86 -0.47 12.34
C GLU A 209 1.94 0.09 11.26
N THR A 210 2.38 0.01 10.00
CA THR A 210 1.57 0.42 8.85
C THR A 210 0.31 -0.45 8.70
N LEU A 211 0.43 -1.78 8.82
CA LEU A 211 -0.73 -2.67 8.77
C LEU A 211 -1.73 -2.37 9.90
N ALA A 212 -1.24 -2.11 11.11
CA ALA A 212 -2.09 -1.74 12.24
C ALA A 212 -2.82 -0.42 12.00
N TYR A 213 -2.13 0.57 11.42
CA TYR A 213 -2.74 1.83 11.03
C TYR A 213 -3.87 1.63 10.02
N TRP A 214 -3.66 0.83 8.97
CA TRP A 214 -4.70 0.52 7.99
C TRP A 214 -5.93 -0.14 8.62
N VAL A 215 -5.71 -1.09 9.53
CA VAL A 215 -6.81 -1.74 10.27
C VAL A 215 -7.57 -0.73 11.14
N ALA A 216 -6.87 0.18 11.83
CA ALA A 216 -7.50 1.21 12.65
C ALA A 216 -8.33 2.22 11.83
N ARG A 217 -8.01 2.43 10.55
CA ARG A 217 -8.83 3.22 9.62
C ARG A 217 -10.11 2.51 9.17
N LEU A 218 -10.20 1.20 9.38
CA LEU A 218 -11.37 0.37 9.06
C LEU A 218 -12.23 0.08 10.30
N GLU A 219 -12.02 0.82 11.40
CA GLU A 219 -12.71 0.63 12.68
C GLU A 219 -14.25 0.50 12.57
N PRO A 220 -14.98 1.27 11.73
CA PRO A 220 -16.41 1.07 11.57
C PRO A 220 -16.80 -0.34 11.10
N LEU A 221 -15.98 -0.97 10.25
CA LEU A 221 -16.21 -2.34 9.77
C LEU A 221 -16.05 -3.35 10.91
N ILE A 222 -15.06 -3.12 11.77
CA ILE A 222 -14.75 -4.00 12.90
C ILE A 222 -15.89 -3.91 13.94
N ARG A 223 -16.39 -2.71 14.21
CA ARG A 223 -17.49 -2.50 15.17
C ARG A 223 -18.86 -2.94 14.65
N CYS A 224 -18.99 -3.19 13.36
CA CYS A 224 -20.25 -3.61 12.78
C CYS A 224 -20.57 -5.05 13.22
N GLU A 225 -21.77 -5.27 13.75
CA GLU A 225 -22.29 -6.58 14.15
C GLU A 225 -22.99 -7.31 13.00
N ASP A 226 -22.56 -7.09 11.75
CA ASP A 226 -23.10 -7.83 10.61
C ASP A 226 -22.54 -9.27 10.56
N ASP A 227 -23.39 -10.19 10.09
CA ASP A 227 -23.05 -11.62 9.93
C ASP A 227 -22.14 -11.87 8.71
N GLY A 228 -22.11 -10.93 7.76
CA GLY A 228 -21.32 -11.02 6.54
C GLY A 228 -19.85 -10.68 6.74
N GLU A 229 -18.95 -11.50 6.19
CA GLU A 229 -17.52 -11.18 6.13
C GLU A 229 -17.24 -10.21 4.98
N ILE A 230 -16.58 -9.09 5.28
CA ILE A 230 -16.08 -8.13 4.29
C ILE A 230 -14.61 -8.40 4.04
N ILE A 231 -14.23 -8.65 2.79
CA ILE A 231 -12.84 -8.88 2.40
C ILE A 231 -12.16 -7.56 2.07
N ILE A 232 -10.99 -7.30 2.64
CA ILE A 232 -10.19 -6.11 2.37
C ILE A 232 -8.90 -6.53 1.69
N VAL A 233 -8.64 -5.98 0.49
CA VAL A 233 -7.48 -6.29 -0.33
C VAL A 233 -6.58 -5.06 -0.39
N LEU A 234 -5.41 -5.14 0.24
CA LEU A 234 -4.43 -4.06 0.34
C LEU A 234 -3.24 -4.41 -0.57
N ALA A 235 -3.20 -3.82 -1.77
CA ALA A 235 -2.13 -4.05 -2.73
C ALA A 235 -1.19 -2.83 -2.76
N ASN A 236 -0.12 -2.89 -1.97
CA ASN A 236 0.83 -1.81 -1.84
C ASN A 236 2.14 -2.12 -2.56
N ARG A 237 2.76 -1.09 -3.14
CA ARG A 237 4.11 -1.23 -3.72
C ARG A 237 5.18 -1.31 -2.63
N THR A 238 6.35 -1.78 -3.02
CA THR A 238 7.56 -1.82 -2.19
C THR A 238 8.67 -0.98 -2.82
N GLY A 239 9.82 -0.84 -2.15
CA GLY A 239 11.01 -0.18 -2.68
C GLY A 239 11.12 1.30 -2.33
N VAL A 240 11.99 1.99 -3.06
CA VAL A 240 12.39 3.38 -2.77
C VAL A 240 12.37 4.19 -4.06
N GLU A 241 11.85 5.41 -4.00
CA GLU A 241 11.91 6.41 -5.08
C GLU A 241 12.36 7.76 -4.52
N GLY A 242 13.62 8.11 -4.77
CA GLY A 242 14.20 9.33 -4.23
C GLY A 242 14.21 9.32 -2.70
N ASP A 243 13.38 10.18 -2.11
CA ASP A 243 13.18 10.35 -0.67
C ASP A 243 12.03 9.51 -0.08
N ALA A 244 11.21 8.87 -0.92
CA ALA A 244 10.09 8.05 -0.46
C ALA A 244 10.49 6.57 -0.32
N VAL A 245 10.16 5.97 0.83
CA VAL A 245 10.31 4.53 1.10
C VAL A 245 8.92 3.93 1.24
N TYR A 246 8.57 2.94 0.41
CA TYR A 246 7.23 2.35 0.40
C TYR A 246 7.15 1.11 1.29
N ALA A 247 6.08 1.02 2.08
CA ALA A 247 5.94 0.05 3.16
C ALA A 247 5.82 -1.40 2.69
N GLY A 248 5.53 -1.65 1.40
CA GLY A 248 5.15 -2.99 0.92
C GLY A 248 3.99 -3.52 1.75
N THR A 249 4.15 -4.70 2.34
CA THR A 249 3.18 -5.24 3.31
C THR A 249 1.79 -5.43 2.72
N SER A 250 1.72 -5.76 1.42
CA SER A 250 0.45 -6.13 0.78
C SER A 250 -0.21 -7.27 1.55
N ALA A 251 -1.51 -7.15 1.80
CA ALA A 251 -2.24 -8.03 2.70
C ALA A 251 -3.68 -8.25 2.23
N VAL A 252 -4.25 -9.39 2.63
CA VAL A 252 -5.67 -9.67 2.49
C VAL A 252 -6.26 -9.98 3.85
N LEU A 253 -7.29 -9.22 4.22
CA LEU A 253 -7.99 -9.31 5.49
C LEU A 253 -9.44 -9.73 5.26
N GLY A 254 -10.03 -10.41 6.25
CA GLY A 254 -11.48 -10.55 6.38
C GLY A 254 -11.92 -9.91 7.67
N ILE A 255 -12.96 -9.08 7.63
CA ILE A 255 -13.56 -8.45 8.80
C ILE A 255 -14.95 -9.04 8.98
N GLN A 256 -15.19 -9.65 10.13
CA GLN A 256 -16.48 -10.27 10.46
C GLN A 256 -16.71 -10.23 11.96
N SER A 257 -17.84 -9.66 12.39
CA SER A 257 -18.33 -9.71 13.78
C SER A 257 -17.29 -9.33 14.83
N GLY A 258 -16.62 -8.19 14.68
CA GLY A 258 -15.58 -7.75 15.64
C GLY A 258 -14.19 -8.35 15.43
N GLU A 259 -14.04 -9.34 14.55
CA GLU A 259 -12.75 -10.00 14.31
C GLU A 259 -12.11 -9.55 13.00
N VAL A 260 -10.79 -9.32 13.05
CA VAL A 260 -9.96 -9.09 11.87
C VAL A 260 -9.11 -10.33 11.59
N LYS A 261 -9.46 -11.05 10.55
CA LYS A 261 -8.80 -12.27 10.08
C LYS A 261 -7.74 -11.91 9.05
N LEU A 262 -6.51 -12.36 9.25
CA LEU A 262 -5.43 -12.19 8.28
C LEU A 262 -5.30 -13.43 7.41
N TYR A 263 -5.66 -13.33 6.13
CA TYR A 263 -5.53 -14.45 5.18
C TYR A 263 -4.12 -14.58 4.61
N GLY A 264 -3.40 -13.47 4.51
CA GLY A 264 -2.00 -13.47 4.10
C GLY A 264 -1.43 -12.06 4.06
N VAL A 265 -0.11 -11.98 4.16
CA VAL A 265 0.67 -10.73 4.16
C VAL A 265 2.05 -11.01 3.55
N LEU A 266 2.59 -10.05 2.80
CA LEU A 266 3.97 -10.07 2.33
C LEU A 266 4.89 -9.26 3.24
N GLY A 267 6.18 -9.58 3.23
CA GLY A 267 7.20 -8.75 3.84
C GLY A 267 7.31 -7.38 3.18
N ARG A 268 7.80 -6.39 3.92
CA ARG A 268 7.90 -4.99 3.47
C ARG A 268 8.71 -4.80 2.20
N GLY A 269 9.75 -5.61 1.99
CA GLY A 269 10.70 -5.53 0.88
C GLY A 269 10.53 -6.61 -0.19
N GLU A 270 9.52 -7.48 -0.08
CA GLU A 270 9.34 -8.61 -0.98
C GLU A 270 8.76 -8.17 -2.34
N ARG A 271 9.26 -8.79 -3.41
CA ARG A 271 8.79 -8.55 -4.79
C ARG A 271 8.12 -9.82 -5.30
N GLU A 272 6.97 -10.14 -4.74
CA GLU A 272 6.28 -11.42 -4.92
C GLU A 272 4.78 -11.22 -5.15
N LEU A 273 4.14 -12.30 -5.60
CA LEU A 273 2.70 -12.37 -5.72
C LEU A 273 2.15 -13.02 -4.46
N LEU A 274 1.41 -12.26 -3.64
CA LEU A 274 0.60 -12.84 -2.58
C LEU A 274 -0.58 -13.53 -3.24
N VAL A 275 -0.81 -14.82 -2.94
CA VAL A 275 -2.02 -15.53 -3.37
C VAL A 275 -2.67 -16.15 -2.14
N VAL A 276 -3.92 -15.78 -1.88
CA VAL A 276 -4.71 -16.31 -0.78
C VAL A 276 -5.99 -16.92 -1.30
N ASP A 277 -6.51 -17.93 -0.59
CA ASP A 277 -7.83 -18.49 -0.85
C ASP A 277 -8.68 -18.27 0.41
N THR A 278 -9.69 -17.40 0.31
CA THR A 278 -10.52 -17.02 1.45
C THR A 278 -11.48 -18.13 1.92
N SER A 279 -11.56 -19.25 1.17
CA SER A 279 -12.26 -20.44 1.62
C SER A 279 -11.44 -21.26 2.64
N ASN A 280 -10.13 -21.02 2.73
CA ASN A 280 -9.27 -21.65 3.73
C ASN A 280 -9.35 -20.90 5.07
N ARG A 281 -8.84 -21.54 6.12
CA ARG A 281 -8.71 -20.86 7.42
C ARG A 281 -7.72 -19.68 7.32
N PRO A 282 -7.99 -18.55 8.00
CA PRO A 282 -7.03 -17.45 8.06
C PRO A 282 -5.74 -17.88 8.76
N GLN A 283 -4.63 -17.25 8.40
CA GLN A 283 -3.31 -17.52 8.96
C GLN A 283 -3.21 -17.06 10.42
N ALA A 284 -3.82 -15.91 10.72
CA ALA A 284 -3.84 -15.32 12.05
C ALA A 284 -5.11 -14.53 12.30
N LYS A 285 -5.37 -14.21 13.57
CA LYS A 285 -6.31 -13.16 13.97
C LYS A 285 -5.52 -11.99 14.53
N LEU A 286 -5.83 -10.79 14.06
CA LEU A 286 -5.31 -9.56 14.61
C LEU A 286 -6.16 -9.20 15.82
N VAL A 287 -5.54 -9.15 16.99
CA VAL A 287 -6.20 -8.81 18.26
C VAL A 287 -5.56 -7.54 18.77
N SER A 288 -6.38 -6.53 19.08
CA SER A 288 -5.90 -5.36 19.83
C SER A 288 -5.63 -5.83 21.27
N ASP A 289 -4.38 -5.78 21.71
CA ASP A 289 -4.05 -6.10 23.11
C ASP A 289 -3.88 -4.79 23.89
N PRO A 290 -4.87 -4.39 24.72
CA PRO A 290 -4.78 -3.17 25.53
C PRO A 290 -3.70 -3.26 26.63
N SER A 291 -3.07 -4.41 26.86
CA SER A 291 -2.00 -4.60 27.86
C SER A 291 -0.58 -4.38 27.32
N ILE A 292 -0.42 -4.23 25.99
CA ILE A 292 0.86 -3.94 25.35
C ILE A 292 0.95 -2.43 25.08
N PRO A 293 1.68 -1.65 25.91
CA PRO A 293 1.87 -0.23 25.65
C PRO A 293 2.70 0.00 24.38
N ALA A 294 2.31 1.02 23.61
CA ALA A 294 3.05 1.49 22.45
C ALA A 294 4.52 1.80 22.83
N ARG A 295 5.46 1.45 21.95
CA ARG A 295 6.90 1.65 22.18
C ARG A 295 7.26 3.12 22.02
N THR A 296 7.01 3.90 23.07
CA THR A 296 7.57 5.25 23.19
C THR A 296 9.10 5.18 23.29
N ARG A 297 9.81 5.61 22.25
CA ARG A 297 11.24 5.95 22.40
C ARG A 297 11.33 7.25 23.18
N GLY A 298 11.95 7.20 24.36
CA GLY A 298 12.21 8.39 25.17
C GLY A 298 13.05 9.44 24.42
N PRO A 299 13.00 10.72 24.85
CA PRO A 299 13.70 11.80 24.19
C PRO A 299 15.20 11.52 24.18
N ALA A 300 15.84 11.78 23.04
CA ALA A 300 17.28 11.70 22.90
C ALA A 300 17.95 12.52 24.03
N GLY A 301 18.61 11.82 24.96
CA GLY A 301 19.35 12.46 26.03
C GLY A 301 20.47 13.35 25.47
N PRO A 302 20.90 14.39 26.20
CA PRO A 302 21.89 15.34 25.71
C PRO A 302 23.20 14.62 25.40
N LEU A 303 23.77 14.92 24.23
CA LEU A 303 25.12 14.52 23.85
C LEU A 303 26.10 14.88 24.97
N SER A 304 26.59 13.87 25.68
CA SER A 304 27.64 14.02 26.67
C SER A 304 28.91 14.53 25.98
N GLY A 305 29.34 15.72 26.38
CA GLY A 305 30.58 16.34 25.93
C GLY A 305 31.79 15.45 26.25
N GLY A 306 32.51 15.07 25.21
CA GLY A 306 33.84 14.47 25.30
C GLY A 306 34.90 15.53 24.98
N THR A 307 35.62 15.98 26.00
CA THR A 307 36.86 16.75 25.90
C THR A 307 38.02 15.90 25.39
N SER A 308 38.74 16.38 24.36
CA SER A 308 40.21 16.28 24.23
C SER A 308 40.69 17.24 23.13
N MET A 309 41.25 18.39 23.49
CA MET A 309 42.70 18.69 23.56
C MET A 309 43.40 18.86 22.20
N LEU A 310 43.64 20.14 21.89
CA LEU A 310 44.85 20.78 21.35
C LEU A 310 45.27 20.55 19.89
N GLY A 311 45.40 21.70 19.20
CA GLY A 311 46.07 21.87 17.93
C GLY A 311 45.92 23.31 17.44
N GLU A 312 46.60 24.25 18.10
CA GLU A 312 46.73 25.64 17.65
C GLU A 312 47.45 25.72 16.31
N HIS A 313 46.92 26.47 15.35
CA HIS A 313 47.73 27.29 14.44
C HIS A 313 46.93 28.51 13.98
N ARG A 314 47.49 29.69 14.26
CA ARG A 314 47.07 31.01 13.77
C ARG A 314 47.71 31.31 12.41
N ASN A 315 46.94 32.00 11.55
CA ASN A 315 47.30 33.06 10.58
C ASN A 315 46.19 33.07 9.49
N GLU A 316 45.79 34.14 8.81
CA GLU A 316 45.95 35.59 8.82
C GLU A 316 44.82 36.11 7.89
N SER A 317 44.52 37.41 7.95
CA SER A 317 43.50 38.13 7.18
C SER A 317 43.64 38.06 5.64
N CYS A 318 42.54 38.16 4.87
CA CYS A 318 42.23 39.34 4.02
C CYS A 318 40.92 39.21 3.22
N ASP A 319 40.45 40.38 2.80
CA ASP A 319 39.22 40.84 2.15
C ASP A 319 38.61 40.15 0.92
N SER A 320 37.28 40.28 0.86
CA SER A 320 36.42 40.62 -0.29
C SER A 320 36.27 39.65 -1.49
N ARG A 321 35.04 39.16 -1.70
CA ARG A 321 34.20 39.50 -2.88
C ARG A 321 32.89 38.72 -2.84
N ALA A 322 31.80 39.46 -3.02
CA ALA A 322 30.45 38.97 -3.14
C ALA A 322 30.27 38.10 -4.40
N SER A 323 29.70 36.91 -4.22
CA SER A 323 29.00 36.16 -5.26
C SER A 323 27.66 35.70 -4.68
N LYS A 324 26.57 36.23 -5.27
CA LYS A 324 25.19 35.84 -4.96
C LYS A 324 24.99 34.39 -5.37
N GLY A 325 25.13 33.47 -4.42
CA GLY A 325 24.63 32.10 -4.54
C GLY A 325 23.16 32.06 -4.13
N ILE A 326 22.29 31.71 -5.08
CA ILE A 326 20.90 31.36 -4.80
C ILE A 326 20.92 30.08 -3.97
N GLN A 327 20.72 30.21 -2.66
CA GLN A 327 20.42 29.08 -1.79
C GLN A 327 18.97 28.68 -2.04
N SER A 328 18.77 27.63 -2.85
CA SER A 328 17.53 26.87 -2.82
C SER A 328 17.43 26.20 -1.46
N SER A 329 16.51 26.68 -0.63
CA SER A 329 16.17 26.07 0.64
C SER A 329 15.64 24.66 0.39
N PHE A 330 16.44 23.65 0.72
CA PHE A 330 15.99 22.28 0.88
C PHE A 330 15.09 22.21 2.11
N ALA A 331 13.79 22.05 1.90
CA ALA A 331 12.88 21.58 2.94
C ALA A 331 12.81 20.04 2.83
N PRO A 332 13.17 19.28 3.87
CA PRO A 332 12.98 17.84 3.87
C PRO A 332 11.48 17.52 3.90
N LEU A 333 11.07 16.48 3.16
CA LEU A 333 9.71 15.90 3.20
C LEU A 333 9.46 15.25 4.57
N ILE A 334 9.20 16.08 5.57
CA ILE A 334 8.79 15.64 6.90
C ILE A 334 7.28 15.91 6.99
N GLU A 335 6.52 14.87 7.32
CA GLU A 335 5.09 15.00 7.62
C GLU A 335 4.88 16.07 8.70
N PRO A 336 3.82 16.89 8.65
CA PRO A 336 3.55 17.84 9.71
C PRO A 336 3.34 17.10 11.04
N GLU A 337 4.32 17.19 11.94
CA GLU A 337 4.34 16.52 13.25
C GLU A 337 3.21 17.01 14.19
N ASP A 338 2.52 18.11 13.86
CA ASP A 338 1.69 18.86 14.82
C ASP A 338 0.16 18.70 14.67
N ILE A 339 -0.35 17.88 13.74
CA ILE A 339 -1.82 17.76 13.52
C ILE A 339 -2.36 16.34 13.71
N GLN A 340 -1.51 15.32 13.76
CA GLN A 340 -1.98 13.95 14.01
C GLN A 340 -1.65 13.51 15.44
N PRO A 341 -2.56 12.79 16.12
CA PRO A 341 -2.17 12.04 17.30
C PRO A 341 -1.01 11.13 16.90
N SER A 342 0.01 11.04 17.74
CA SER A 342 1.16 10.19 17.45
C SER A 342 0.66 8.77 17.14
N ILE A 343 1.34 8.02 16.27
CA ILE A 343 1.00 6.61 16.02
C ILE A 343 0.91 5.84 17.35
N ASP A 344 1.70 6.23 18.36
CA ASP A 344 1.64 5.71 19.73
C ASP A 344 0.34 6.07 20.49
N GLU A 345 -0.28 7.23 20.22
CA GLU A 345 -1.60 7.63 20.75
C GLU A 345 -2.76 6.96 20.00
N ILE A 346 -2.60 6.68 18.70
CA ILE A 346 -3.57 5.93 17.89
C ILE A 346 -3.55 4.44 18.23
N LEU A 347 -2.36 3.88 18.49
CA LEU A 347 -2.11 2.49 18.86
C LEU A 347 -2.07 2.28 20.38
N ALA A 348 -3.02 2.84 21.13
CA ALA A 348 -3.11 2.64 22.58
C ALA A 348 -3.22 1.17 23.02
N GLY A 349 -3.35 0.21 22.09
CA GLY A 349 -2.99 -1.18 22.29
C GLY A 349 -2.17 -1.68 21.09
N GLY A 350 -0.99 -2.24 21.34
CA GLY A 350 -0.23 -2.92 20.30
C GLY A 350 -1.08 -4.03 19.65
N ILE A 351 -1.02 -4.15 18.32
CA ILE A 351 -1.65 -5.27 17.63
C ILE A 351 -0.71 -6.46 17.70
N SER A 352 -1.12 -7.49 18.44
CA SER A 352 -0.41 -8.77 18.50
C SER A 352 -1.04 -9.75 17.52
N MET A 353 -0.21 -10.47 16.78
CA MET A 353 -0.68 -11.60 15.97
C MET A 353 -0.84 -12.81 16.88
N SER A 354 -2.08 -13.27 17.04
CA SER A 354 -2.33 -14.56 17.68
C SER A 354 -2.41 -15.65 16.59
N PRO A 355 -1.58 -16.71 16.67
CA PRO A 355 -1.75 -17.85 15.79
C PRO A 355 -3.10 -18.49 16.08
N ALA A 356 -3.83 -18.90 15.04
CA ALA A 356 -5.17 -19.46 15.18
C ALA A 356 -5.22 -20.79 15.97
N CYS A 357 -4.08 -21.37 16.37
CA CYS A 357 -4.00 -22.45 17.36
C CYS A 357 -2.58 -22.62 17.94
N THR A 358 -2.46 -22.75 19.27
CA THR A 358 -1.26 -23.26 19.95
C THR A 358 -1.25 -24.79 19.89
N TRP A 359 -0.20 -25.38 19.34
CA TRP A 359 0.04 -26.81 19.50
C TRP A 359 0.42 -27.10 20.96
N THR A 360 -0.49 -27.68 21.74
CA THR A 360 -0.12 -28.50 22.89
C THR A 360 0.32 -29.86 22.37
N GLY A 361 1.58 -29.95 21.94
CA GLY A 361 2.20 -31.18 21.47
C GLY A 361 3.34 -31.61 22.40
N ALA A 362 3.00 -32.15 23.57
CA ALA A 362 3.89 -33.00 24.34
C ALA A 362 3.43 -34.45 24.15
N GLU A 363 3.71 -35.01 22.98
CA GLU A 363 3.76 -36.47 22.81
C GLU A 363 5.12 -36.84 22.22
N PHE A 364 5.73 -37.80 22.90
CA PHE A 364 7.10 -38.23 22.79
C PHE A 364 7.41 -38.81 21.41
N PHE A 365 8.55 -38.41 20.85
CA PHE A 365 9.25 -39.20 19.83
C PHE A 365 9.87 -40.43 20.51
N GLU A 366 9.35 -41.62 20.24
CA GLU A 366 10.14 -42.87 20.33
C GLU A 366 10.87 -43.11 18.99
N PRO A 367 12.18 -43.43 19.01
CA PRO A 367 12.90 -43.81 17.80
C PRO A 367 12.82 -45.32 17.56
N CYS A 368 12.11 -45.75 16.51
CA CYS A 368 12.19 -47.11 16.00
C CYS A 368 13.51 -47.34 15.25
N TYR A 369 14.51 -47.87 15.96
CA TYR A 369 15.60 -48.64 15.38
C TYR A 369 15.21 -50.13 15.38
N GLY A 370 15.38 -50.82 14.25
CA GLY A 370 15.25 -52.28 14.24
C GLY A 370 15.21 -52.94 12.86
N TYR A 371 16.37 -53.03 12.21
CA TYR A 371 16.63 -54.08 11.20
C TYR A 371 16.44 -55.47 11.84
N HIS A 372 15.72 -56.39 11.19
CA HIS A 372 16.12 -57.80 11.13
C HIS A 372 15.53 -58.58 9.95
N PHE A 373 16.37 -59.48 9.46
CA PHE A 373 16.33 -60.28 8.25
C PHE A 373 15.68 -61.66 8.50
N ARG A 374 15.28 -62.33 7.40
CA ARG A 374 14.95 -63.77 7.24
C ARG A 374 13.60 -64.20 7.87
N GLN A 375 12.78 -65.05 7.24
CA GLN A 375 13.02 -66.07 6.22
C GLN A 375 11.80 -66.22 5.32
#